data_AF-A0A484M566-F1
#
_entry.id   AF-A0A484M566-F1
#
_cell.length_a   1.000
_cell.length_b   1.000
_cell.length_c   1.000
_cell.angle_alpha   90.00
_cell.angle_beta   90.00
_cell.angle_gamma   90.00
#
_symmetry.space_group_name_H-M   'P 1'
#
loop_
_entity.id
_entity.type
_entity.pdbx_description
1 polymer ?
#
loop_
_entity_poly.entity_id
_entity_poly.type
_entity_poly.pdbx_seq_one_letter_code
_entity_poly.pdbx_strand_id
1 'polypeptide(L)'
;MKVLFASPLKCSINIFQIMNAINAQPWIHEDLTAVISHFLSIVQTMYQRCRSSLEVLFSSVGCQDLGPTQLLTDYLEVMDFINDAIVSMDAFVSAYNQSAVSFSSPVEISHGNEEMLTTLARLHDSLLPSLQQGFRIIFASKDNGSSDVSNSMHCNVYLSLKMLSTRIVSFGWKLLYLCYLSDEAFNGSYPIHVGIKMFPSNVEDPIIRTDILLQIIRDINAVYLQSLERHSKGTFLQRIEENHKIMSKIQLLRNAGTVLCNYYS
;
A
#
# COMPACT_ATOMS: atom_id res chain seq x y z
N MET A 1 -9.84 -28.88 0.59
CA MET A 1 -9.96 -27.43 0.82
C MET A 1 -9.02 -26.76 -0.18
N LYS A 2 -9.54 -26.00 -1.13
CA LYS A 2 -8.78 -25.55 -2.31
C LYS A 2 -7.55 -24.75 -1.87
N VAL A 3 -6.37 -25.33 -2.09
CA VAL A 3 -5.11 -24.60 -2.18
C VAL A 3 -5.26 -23.69 -3.41
N LEU A 4 -5.75 -22.47 -3.21
CA LEU A 4 -5.77 -21.42 -4.22
C LEU A 4 -4.48 -20.61 -4.14
N PHE A 5 -3.33 -21.28 -4.21
CA PHE A 5 -2.18 -20.69 -4.86
C PHE A 5 -2.31 -21.02 -6.35
N ALA A 6 -3.26 -20.36 -7.00
CA ALA A 6 -3.30 -20.33 -8.44
C ALA A 6 -2.05 -19.60 -8.93
N SER A 7 -1.20 -20.39 -9.56
CA SER A 7 -0.13 -20.10 -10.52
C SER A 7 0.03 -18.63 -10.98
N PRO A 8 1.26 -18.12 -11.15
CA PRO A 8 1.56 -16.79 -11.68
C PRO A 8 1.37 -16.70 -13.22
N LEU A 9 0.25 -17.22 -13.74
CA LEU A 9 -0.01 -17.35 -15.17
C LEU A 9 -1.45 -16.93 -15.49
N LYS A 10 -1.68 -15.62 -15.54
CA LYS A 10 -2.61 -14.89 -16.44
C LYS A 10 -2.88 -13.48 -15.89
N CYS A 11 -1.84 -12.66 -15.84
CA CYS A 11 -2.04 -11.22 -15.96
C CYS A 11 -0.90 -10.66 -16.81
N SER A 12 -0.72 -11.24 -18.01
CA SER A 12 -0.08 -10.50 -19.10
C SER A 12 -1.09 -9.48 -19.58
N ILE A 13 -1.34 -8.47 -18.75
CA ILE A 13 -1.89 -7.21 -19.22
C ILE A 13 -0.98 -6.79 -20.36
N ASN A 14 -1.51 -6.84 -21.58
CA ASN A 14 -0.74 -6.44 -22.74
C ASN A 14 -0.63 -4.92 -22.67
N ILE A 15 0.56 -4.42 -22.35
CA ILE A 15 0.86 -2.98 -22.19
C ILE A 15 0.31 -2.20 -23.40
N PHE A 16 0.41 -2.76 -24.60
CA PHE A 16 -0.14 -2.17 -25.82
C PHE A 16 -1.67 -2.03 -25.80
N GLN A 17 -2.40 -2.99 -25.24
CA GLN A 17 -3.86 -2.92 -25.16
C GLN A 17 -4.33 -1.86 -24.14
N ILE A 18 -3.63 -1.74 -23.00
CA ILE A 18 -3.93 -0.67 -22.03
C ILE A 18 -3.64 0.69 -22.64
N MET A 19 -2.46 0.88 -23.24
CA MET A 19 -2.12 2.15 -23.86
C MET A 19 -3.08 2.49 -25.00
N ASN A 20 -3.48 1.53 -25.83
CA ASN A 20 -4.46 1.77 -26.89
C ASN A 20 -5.84 2.13 -26.35
N ALA A 21 -6.30 1.49 -25.27
CA ALA A 21 -7.57 1.82 -24.63
C ALA A 21 -7.55 3.24 -24.03
N ILE A 22 -6.48 3.61 -23.34
CA ILE A 22 -6.29 4.95 -22.77
C ILE A 22 -6.23 6.00 -23.89
N ASN A 23 -5.50 5.73 -24.97
CA ASN A 23 -5.41 6.61 -26.13
C ASN A 23 -6.78 6.79 -26.82
N ALA A 24 -7.59 5.74 -26.87
CA ALA A 24 -8.92 5.78 -27.47
C ALA A 24 -9.97 6.48 -26.58
N GLN A 25 -9.77 6.47 -25.25
CA GLN A 25 -10.72 6.98 -24.27
C GLN A 25 -10.01 7.77 -23.14
N PRO A 26 -9.61 9.03 -23.39
CA PRO A 26 -8.85 9.82 -22.41
C PRO A 26 -9.58 10.10 -21.08
N TRP A 27 -10.91 10.02 -21.07
CA TRP A 27 -11.74 10.20 -19.85
C TRP A 27 -11.57 9.07 -18.83
N ILE A 28 -10.91 7.95 -19.18
CA ILE A 28 -10.57 6.87 -18.23
C ILE A 28 -9.78 7.40 -17.01
N HIS A 29 -9.07 8.53 -17.14
CA HIS A 29 -8.40 9.18 -16.01
C HIS A 29 -9.36 9.74 -14.95
N GLU A 30 -10.54 10.20 -15.37
CA GLU A 30 -11.58 10.68 -14.45
C GLU A 30 -12.20 9.50 -13.69
N ASP A 31 -12.45 8.39 -14.39
CA ASP A 31 -12.94 7.13 -13.79
C ASP A 31 -11.93 6.55 -12.79
N LEU A 32 -10.63 6.71 -13.03
CA LEU A 32 -9.59 6.19 -12.14
C LEU A 32 -9.69 6.82 -10.74
N THR A 33 -10.03 8.10 -10.64
CA THR A 33 -10.23 8.77 -9.34
C THR A 33 -11.40 8.15 -8.57
N ALA A 34 -12.50 7.87 -9.24
CA ALA A 34 -13.67 7.21 -8.64
C ALA A 34 -13.34 5.78 -8.20
N VAL A 35 -12.60 5.02 -9.02
CA VAL A 35 -12.14 3.66 -8.69
C VAL A 35 -11.22 3.66 -7.46
N ILE A 36 -10.27 4.61 -7.38
CA ILE A 36 -9.37 4.75 -6.23
C ILE A 36 -10.16 5.11 -4.97
N SER A 37 -11.07 6.09 -5.05
CA SER A 37 -11.96 6.47 -3.93
C SER A 37 -12.75 5.26 -3.43
N HIS A 38 -13.36 4.50 -4.34
CA HIS A 38 -14.10 3.30 -3.97
C HIS A 38 -13.22 2.24 -3.30
N PHE A 39 -12.04 1.98 -3.85
CA PHE A 39 -11.08 1.05 -3.26
C PHE A 39 -10.65 1.47 -1.86
N LEU A 40 -10.24 2.74 -1.67
CA LEU A 40 -9.82 3.25 -0.37
C LEU A 40 -10.97 3.20 0.65
N SER A 41 -12.21 3.46 0.22
CA SER A 41 -13.39 3.31 1.08
C SER A 41 -13.61 1.86 1.55
N ILE A 42 -13.45 0.88 0.66
CA ILE A 42 -13.54 -0.55 1.01
C ILE A 42 -12.42 -0.93 1.98
N VAL A 43 -11.17 -0.57 1.67
CA VAL A 43 -10.02 -0.87 2.52
C VAL A 43 -10.18 -0.26 3.90
N GLN A 44 -10.63 1.00 3.99
CA GLN A 44 -10.87 1.66 5.25
C GLN A 44 -11.98 0.95 6.04
N THR A 45 -13.07 0.55 5.39
CA THR A 45 -14.15 -0.22 6.03
C THR A 45 -13.66 -1.56 6.55
N MET A 46 -12.87 -2.30 5.77
CA MET A 46 -12.27 -3.57 6.17
C MET A 46 -11.30 -3.38 7.33
N TYR A 47 -10.44 -2.35 7.27
CA TYR A 47 -9.51 -2.01 8.33
C TYR A 47 -10.25 -1.77 9.66
N GLN A 48 -11.32 -0.96 9.65
CA GLN A 48 -12.09 -0.69 10.87
C GLN A 48 -12.78 -1.96 11.40
N ARG A 49 -13.39 -2.77 10.52
CA ARG A 49 -14.03 -4.04 10.93
C ARG A 49 -13.03 -5.03 11.53
N CYS A 50 -11.88 -5.21 10.88
CA CYS A 50 -10.79 -6.04 11.40
C CYS A 50 -10.34 -5.51 12.76
N ARG A 51 -10.05 -4.21 12.86
CA ARG A 51 -9.61 -3.60 14.11
C ARG A 51 -10.61 -3.80 15.25
N SER A 52 -11.89 -3.50 15.05
CA SER A 52 -12.91 -3.71 16.08
C SER A 52 -13.03 -5.18 16.49
N SER A 53 -13.00 -6.11 15.53
CA SER A 53 -13.05 -7.54 15.85
C SER A 53 -11.80 -8.04 16.59
N LEU A 54 -10.62 -7.48 16.26
CA LEU A 54 -9.36 -7.79 16.92
C LEU A 54 -9.30 -7.21 18.33
N GLU A 55 -9.80 -5.99 18.54
CA GLU A 55 -9.94 -5.39 19.88
C GLU A 55 -10.82 -6.27 20.79
N VAL A 56 -11.96 -6.76 20.27
CA VAL A 56 -12.81 -7.73 20.98
C VAL A 56 -12.04 -9.02 21.28
N LEU A 57 -11.38 -9.61 20.28
CA LEU A 57 -10.60 -10.84 20.42
C LEU A 57 -9.47 -10.70 21.46
N PHE A 58 -8.80 -9.55 21.50
CA PHE A 58 -7.72 -9.27 22.45
C PHE A 58 -8.25 -9.07 23.87
N SER A 59 -9.45 -8.51 24.02
CA SER A 59 -10.11 -8.35 25.32
C SER A 59 -10.72 -9.66 25.86
N SER A 60 -11.10 -10.58 24.97
CA SER A 60 -11.77 -11.84 25.32
C SER A 60 -10.82 -13.00 25.61
N VAL A 61 -9.51 -12.76 25.74
CA VAL A 61 -8.50 -13.78 26.02
C VAL A 61 -8.83 -14.46 27.36
N GLY A 62 -9.49 -15.63 27.28
CA GLY A 62 -9.99 -16.40 28.43
C GLY A 62 -11.47 -16.83 28.35
N CYS A 63 -12.27 -16.28 27.44
CA CYS A 63 -13.68 -16.66 27.26
C CYS A 63 -13.86 -17.46 25.96
N GLN A 64 -14.28 -18.72 26.06
CA GLN A 64 -14.26 -19.72 24.97
C GLN A 64 -15.33 -19.53 23.87
N ASP A 65 -16.06 -18.42 23.85
CA ASP A 65 -17.37 -18.36 23.17
C ASP A 65 -17.43 -17.55 21.84
N LEU A 66 -16.29 -17.16 21.28
CA LEU A 66 -16.25 -16.57 19.93
C LEU A 66 -15.91 -17.66 18.92
N GLY A 67 -16.78 -17.90 17.94
CA GLY A 67 -16.59 -18.88 16.85
C GLY A 67 -15.27 -18.67 16.08
N PRO A 68 -14.17 -19.35 16.46
CA PRO A 68 -12.82 -18.99 16.03
C PRO A 68 -12.60 -19.24 14.54
N THR A 69 -13.44 -20.10 13.97
CA THR A 69 -13.42 -20.49 12.56
C THR A 69 -13.97 -19.40 11.64
N GLN A 70 -14.94 -18.59 12.10
CA GLN A 70 -15.48 -17.50 11.30
C GLN A 70 -14.48 -16.35 11.21
N LEU A 71 -13.93 -15.91 12.34
CA LEU A 71 -12.91 -14.85 12.38
C LEU A 71 -11.67 -15.20 11.55
N LEU A 72 -11.23 -16.47 11.61
CA LEU A 72 -10.14 -16.97 10.77
C LEU A 72 -10.45 -16.79 9.28
N THR A 73 -11.67 -17.12 8.86
CA THR A 73 -12.11 -16.99 7.46
C THR A 73 -12.19 -15.53 7.04
N ASP A 74 -12.82 -14.69 7.87
CA ASP A 74 -12.97 -13.26 7.60
C ASP A 74 -11.60 -12.56 7.44
N TYR A 75 -10.62 -12.91 8.29
CA TYR A 75 -9.27 -12.34 8.21
C TYR A 75 -8.50 -12.81 6.97
N LEU A 76 -8.68 -14.07 6.56
CA LEU A 76 -8.08 -14.58 5.33
C LEU A 76 -8.68 -13.89 4.10
N GLU A 77 -9.99 -13.68 4.07
CA GLU A 77 -10.66 -12.96 2.98
C GLU A 77 -10.17 -11.51 2.86
N VAL A 78 -9.96 -10.83 3.99
CA VAL A 78 -9.38 -9.47 4.00
C VAL A 78 -7.95 -9.47 3.45
N MET A 79 -7.13 -10.45 3.85
CA MET A 79 -5.77 -10.58 3.31
C MET A 79 -5.77 -10.79 1.79
N ASP A 80 -6.61 -11.70 1.30
CA ASP A 80 -6.70 -12.03 -0.12
C ASP A 80 -7.21 -10.83 -0.93
N PHE A 81 -8.24 -10.13 -0.44
CA PHE A 81 -8.75 -8.91 -1.07
C PHE A 81 -7.68 -7.83 -1.20
N ILE A 82 -6.97 -7.51 -0.10
CA ILE A 82 -5.90 -6.50 -0.13
C ILE A 82 -4.80 -6.96 -1.09
N ASN A 83 -4.41 -8.23 -1.03
CA ASN A 83 -3.40 -8.78 -1.90
C ASN A 83 -3.74 -8.63 -3.39
N ASP A 84 -4.94 -9.03 -3.78
CA ASP A 84 -5.39 -9.00 -5.18
C ASP A 84 -5.48 -7.57 -5.69
N ALA A 85 -5.94 -6.64 -4.86
CA ALA A 85 -5.97 -5.23 -5.20
C ALA A 85 -4.56 -4.66 -5.38
N ILE A 86 -3.62 -4.94 -4.47
CA ILE A 86 -2.23 -4.45 -4.57
C ILE A 86 -1.55 -5.01 -5.83
N VAL A 87 -1.70 -6.30 -6.11
CA VAL A 87 -1.14 -6.92 -7.32
C VAL A 87 -1.74 -6.31 -8.59
N SER A 88 -3.05 -6.06 -8.60
CA SER A 88 -3.74 -5.47 -9.76
C SER A 88 -3.31 -4.02 -10.00
N MET A 89 -3.24 -3.19 -8.95
CA MET A 89 -2.79 -1.80 -9.06
C MET A 89 -1.31 -1.72 -9.44
N ASP A 90 -0.46 -2.59 -8.87
CA ASP A 90 0.96 -2.65 -9.22
C ASP A 90 1.17 -3.01 -10.70
N ALA A 91 0.41 -3.97 -11.20
CA ALA A 91 0.43 -4.35 -12.61
C ALA A 91 -0.08 -3.23 -13.52
N PHE A 92 -1.16 -2.54 -13.13
CA PHE A 92 -1.71 -1.41 -13.87
C PHE A 92 -0.72 -0.24 -13.96
N VAL A 93 -0.10 0.15 -12.85
CA VAL A 93 0.93 1.21 -12.84
C VAL A 93 2.14 0.80 -13.69
N SER A 94 2.53 -0.48 -13.67
CA SER A 94 3.64 -0.96 -14.52
C SER A 94 3.32 -0.89 -16.02
N ALA A 95 2.05 -1.06 -16.39
CA ALA A 95 1.60 -0.97 -17.77
C ALA A 95 1.35 0.48 -18.20
N TYR A 96 1.02 1.37 -17.25
CA TYR A 96 0.72 2.77 -17.49
C TYR A 96 1.27 3.64 -16.35
N ASN A 97 2.56 4.00 -16.44
CA ASN A 97 3.28 4.71 -15.37
C ASN A 97 2.60 6.01 -14.92
N GLN A 98 1.96 6.75 -15.85
CA GLN A 98 1.30 8.03 -15.54
C GLN A 98 0.13 7.85 -14.55
N SER A 99 -0.47 6.66 -14.44
CA SER A 99 -1.48 6.39 -13.40
C SER A 99 -0.96 6.48 -11.97
N ALA A 100 0.36 6.39 -11.77
CA ALA A 100 0.97 6.58 -10.46
C ALA A 100 0.57 7.95 -9.86
N VAL A 101 0.37 8.98 -10.70
CA VAL A 101 -0.05 10.32 -10.28
C VAL A 101 -1.48 10.30 -9.73
N SER A 102 -2.40 9.58 -10.39
CA SER A 102 -3.76 9.39 -9.90
C SER A 102 -3.77 8.63 -8.58
N PHE A 103 -2.99 7.54 -8.45
CA PHE A 103 -2.87 6.80 -7.19
C PHE A 103 -2.24 7.62 -6.06
N SER A 104 -1.37 8.58 -6.38
CA SER A 104 -0.69 9.43 -5.39
C SER A 104 -1.46 10.71 -5.08
N SER A 105 -2.56 10.97 -5.78
CA SER A 105 -3.45 12.10 -5.53
C SER A 105 -4.45 11.78 -4.41
N PRO A 106 -4.80 12.75 -3.57
CA PRO A 106 -5.84 12.58 -2.57
C PRO A 106 -7.19 12.40 -3.24
N VAL A 107 -7.98 11.49 -2.68
CA VAL A 107 -9.35 11.26 -3.10
C VAL A 107 -10.27 11.48 -1.91
N GLU A 108 -11.44 12.04 -2.20
CA GLU A 108 -12.49 12.19 -1.20
C GLU A 108 -13.14 10.81 -0.96
N ILE A 109 -13.22 10.43 0.31
CA ILE A 109 -14.03 9.31 0.78
C ILE A 109 -15.00 9.82 1.86
N SER A 110 -15.95 8.99 2.27
CA SER A 110 -16.98 9.35 3.28
C SER A 110 -16.45 9.84 4.63
N HIS A 111 -15.15 9.68 4.91
CA HIS A 111 -14.52 10.01 6.18
C HIS A 111 -13.41 11.09 6.06
N GLY A 112 -13.33 11.75 4.91
CA GLY A 112 -12.33 12.78 4.62
C GLY A 112 -11.50 12.46 3.38
N ASN A 113 -10.39 13.15 3.22
CA ASN A 113 -9.46 12.89 2.12
C ASN A 113 -8.49 11.77 2.51
N GLU A 114 -8.33 10.79 1.64
CA GLU A 114 -7.45 9.66 1.83
C GLU A 114 -6.43 9.61 0.67
N GLU A 115 -5.23 9.11 0.95
CA GLU A 115 -4.19 8.91 -0.05
C GLU A 115 -3.70 7.46 -0.03
N MET A 116 -3.31 6.93 -1.20
CA MET A 116 -2.84 5.56 -1.31
C MET A 116 -1.59 5.32 -0.45
N LEU A 117 -0.58 6.21 -0.49
CA LEU A 117 0.68 6.00 0.23
C LEU A 117 0.49 5.92 1.74
N THR A 118 -0.35 6.77 2.32
CA THR A 118 -0.67 6.72 3.76
C THR A 118 -1.54 5.51 4.10
N THR A 119 -2.44 5.10 3.20
CA THR A 119 -3.22 3.86 3.34
C THR A 119 -2.31 2.62 3.34
N LEU A 120 -1.36 2.52 2.40
CA LEU A 120 -0.37 1.45 2.33
C LEU A 120 0.46 1.37 3.61
N ALA A 121 0.89 2.51 4.12
CA ALA A 121 1.60 2.59 5.40
C ALA A 121 0.72 2.10 6.55
N ARG A 122 -0.57 2.45 6.59
CA ARG A 122 -1.51 1.99 7.63
C ARG A 122 -1.74 0.49 7.58
N LEU A 123 -1.88 -0.06 6.38
CA LEU A 123 -1.98 -1.49 6.16
C LEU A 123 -0.73 -2.20 6.68
N HIS A 124 0.46 -1.72 6.29
CA HIS A 124 1.73 -2.33 6.67
C HIS A 124 2.04 -2.21 8.17
N ASP A 125 1.92 -1.00 8.74
CA ASP A 125 2.41 -0.68 10.08
C ASP A 125 1.41 -0.96 11.19
N SER A 126 0.12 -1.09 10.85
CA SER A 126 -0.93 -1.39 11.81
C SER A 126 -1.67 -2.67 11.48
N LEU A 127 -2.36 -2.76 10.32
CA LEU A 127 -3.26 -3.90 10.06
C LEU A 127 -2.53 -5.25 10.04
N LEU A 128 -1.41 -5.36 9.32
CA LEU A 128 -0.68 -6.62 9.20
C LEU A 128 -0.17 -7.14 10.55
N PRO A 129 0.46 -6.31 11.43
CA PRO A 129 0.77 -6.69 12.80
C PRO A 129 -0.44 -7.14 13.61
N SER A 130 -1.56 -6.41 13.55
CA SER A 130 -2.78 -6.76 14.31
C SER A 130 -3.35 -8.10 13.84
N LEU A 131 -3.42 -8.33 12.53
CA LEU A 131 -3.84 -9.61 11.96
C LEU A 131 -2.90 -10.75 12.38
N GLN A 132 -1.58 -10.52 12.33
CA GLN A 132 -0.60 -11.51 12.79
C GLN A 132 -0.86 -11.91 14.25
N GLN A 133 -1.15 -10.93 15.11
CA GLN A 133 -1.47 -11.18 16.50
C GLN A 133 -2.82 -11.91 16.66
N GLY A 134 -3.85 -11.52 15.90
CA GLY A 134 -5.14 -12.20 15.88
C GLY A 134 -5.03 -13.67 15.50
N PHE A 135 -4.30 -13.98 14.43
CA PHE A 135 -4.06 -15.36 14.03
C PHE A 135 -3.33 -16.17 15.11
N ARG A 136 -2.33 -15.59 15.79
CA ARG A 136 -1.64 -16.28 16.89
C ARG A 136 -2.60 -16.68 18.01
N ILE A 137 -3.53 -15.79 18.38
CA ILE A 137 -4.54 -16.08 19.41
C ILE A 137 -5.50 -17.18 18.95
N ILE A 138 -5.99 -17.08 17.70
CA ILE A 138 -6.90 -18.09 17.11
C ILE A 138 -6.23 -19.46 17.03
N PHE A 139 -4.95 -19.53 16.65
CA PHE A 139 -4.24 -20.80 16.54
C PHE A 139 -3.89 -21.38 17.91
N ALA A 140 -3.55 -20.54 18.90
CA ALA A 140 -3.28 -20.98 20.27
C ALA A 140 -4.52 -21.60 20.96
N SER A 141 -5.74 -21.14 20.64
CA SER A 141 -6.97 -21.72 21.20
C SER A 141 -7.33 -23.08 20.59
N LYS A 142 -6.76 -23.45 19.44
CA LYS A 142 -7.08 -24.67 18.68
C LYS A 142 -6.14 -25.85 18.98
N ASP A 143 -5.06 -25.64 19.75
CA ASP A 143 -3.96 -26.59 19.91
C ASP A 143 -4.21 -27.74 20.90
N ASN A 144 -5.46 -27.94 21.35
CA ASN A 144 -5.85 -28.97 22.32
C ASN A 144 -5.99 -30.40 21.74
N GLY A 145 -5.38 -30.75 20.59
CA GLY A 145 -5.41 -32.16 20.13
C GLY A 145 -5.02 -32.52 18.69
N SER A 146 -4.64 -31.58 17.81
CA SER A 146 -4.21 -31.92 16.43
C SER A 146 -3.05 -31.04 15.94
N SER A 147 -1.82 -31.42 16.26
CA SER A 147 -0.61 -30.57 16.11
C SER A 147 -0.19 -30.29 14.67
N ASP A 148 -0.36 -31.23 13.75
CA ASP A 148 0.32 -31.15 12.44
C ASP A 148 -0.39 -30.21 11.45
N VAL A 149 -1.73 -30.22 11.43
CA VAL A 149 -2.53 -29.35 10.55
C VAL A 149 -2.49 -27.90 11.04
N SER A 150 -2.57 -27.68 12.36
CA SER A 150 -2.52 -26.34 12.98
C SER A 150 -1.20 -25.64 12.67
N ASN A 151 -0.07 -26.35 12.84
CA ASN A 151 1.26 -25.82 12.53
C ASN A 151 1.44 -25.47 11.05
N SER A 152 0.98 -26.33 10.14
CA SER A 152 1.06 -26.05 8.70
C SER A 152 0.26 -24.80 8.30
N MET A 153 -0.92 -24.60 8.89
CA MET A 153 -1.79 -23.45 8.62
C MET A 153 -1.19 -22.16 9.19
N HIS A 154 -0.64 -22.20 10.41
CA HIS A 154 0.07 -21.07 11.01
C HIS A 154 1.26 -20.62 10.15
N CYS A 155 2.05 -21.56 9.62
CA CYS A 155 3.14 -21.26 8.69
C CYS A 155 2.65 -20.63 7.38
N ASN A 156 1.57 -21.15 6.78
CA ASN A 156 1.00 -20.59 5.55
C ASN A 156 0.50 -19.15 5.73
N VAL A 157 -0.17 -18.87 6.84
CA VAL A 157 -0.63 -17.51 7.17
C VAL A 157 0.56 -16.57 7.37
N TYR A 158 1.57 -16.99 8.12
CA TYR A 158 2.77 -16.19 8.34
C TYR A 158 3.47 -15.84 7.02
N LEU A 159 3.63 -16.81 6.11
CA LEU A 159 4.22 -16.58 4.80
C LEU A 159 3.35 -15.63 3.96
N SER A 160 2.03 -15.79 3.98
CA SER A 160 1.09 -14.95 3.24
C SER A 160 1.13 -13.49 3.71
N LEU A 161 1.16 -13.26 5.03
CA LEU A 161 1.34 -11.92 5.62
C LEU A 161 2.68 -11.29 5.20
N LYS A 162 3.77 -12.08 5.22
CA LYS A 162 5.09 -11.61 4.80
C LYS A 162 5.12 -11.25 3.31
N MET A 163 4.50 -12.06 2.46
CA MET A 163 4.38 -11.78 1.02
C MET A 163 3.56 -10.51 0.78
N LEU A 164 2.42 -10.36 1.48
CA LEU A 164 1.58 -9.18 1.38
C LEU A 164 2.32 -7.92 1.83
N SER A 165 3.01 -7.96 2.97
CA SER A 165 3.90 -6.87 3.44
C SER A 165 4.92 -6.46 2.37
N THR A 166 5.58 -7.44 1.75
CA THR A 166 6.57 -7.18 0.69
C THR A 166 5.93 -6.52 -0.54
N ARG A 167 4.75 -6.96 -0.96
CA ARG A 167 4.00 -6.39 -2.08
C ARG A 167 3.55 -4.96 -1.80
N ILE A 168 3.04 -4.69 -0.60
CA ILE A 168 2.65 -3.34 -0.15
C ILE A 168 3.85 -2.39 -0.19
N VAL A 169 5.00 -2.82 0.36
CA VAL A 169 6.24 -2.02 0.37
C VAL A 169 6.73 -1.76 -1.07
N SER A 170 6.73 -2.79 -1.92
CA SER A 170 7.18 -2.67 -3.31
C SER A 170 6.28 -1.72 -4.13
N PHE A 171 4.96 -1.84 -3.99
CA PHE A 171 4.02 -0.96 -4.68
C PHE A 171 4.14 0.49 -4.18
N GLY A 172 4.25 0.67 -2.86
CA GLY A 172 4.48 1.97 -2.25
C GLY A 172 5.76 2.65 -2.73
N TRP A 173 6.85 1.89 -2.82
CA TRP A 173 8.09 2.36 -3.41
C TRP A 173 7.92 2.78 -4.87
N LYS A 174 7.18 2.00 -5.68
CA LYS A 174 6.92 2.33 -7.08
C LYS A 174 6.22 3.68 -7.22
N LEU A 175 5.20 3.93 -6.41
CA LEU A 175 4.50 5.21 -6.38
C LEU A 175 5.42 6.37 -5.95
N LEU A 176 6.19 6.19 -4.87
CA LEU A 176 7.17 7.20 -4.42
C LEU A 176 8.21 7.51 -5.49
N TYR A 177 8.77 6.47 -6.11
CA TYR A 177 9.79 6.63 -7.13
C TYR A 177 9.25 7.39 -8.35
N LEU A 178 8.13 6.92 -8.92
CA LEU A 178 7.54 7.49 -10.12
C LEU A 178 7.03 8.92 -9.93
N CYS A 179 6.45 9.23 -8.77
CA CYS A 179 5.80 10.53 -8.54
C CYS A 179 6.70 11.58 -7.89
N TYR A 180 7.75 11.17 -7.16
CA TYR A 180 8.53 12.10 -6.32
C TYR A 180 10.04 12.05 -6.55
N LEU A 181 10.57 10.97 -7.15
CA LEU A 181 12.02 10.79 -7.33
C LEU A 181 12.43 10.63 -8.80
N SER A 182 11.48 10.63 -9.73
CA SER A 182 11.66 10.48 -11.16
C SER A 182 10.66 11.38 -11.90
N ASP A 183 10.99 11.75 -13.13
CA ASP A 183 10.09 12.48 -14.04
C ASP A 183 9.30 11.52 -14.96
N GLU A 184 9.52 10.20 -14.84
CA GLU A 184 8.93 9.17 -15.71
C GLU A 184 7.39 9.20 -15.77
N ALA A 185 6.71 9.45 -14.64
CA ALA A 185 5.25 9.52 -14.62
C ALA A 185 4.67 10.77 -15.28
N PHE A 186 5.51 11.75 -15.61
CA PHE A 186 5.14 13.02 -16.22
C PHE A 186 5.62 13.13 -17.67
N ASN A 187 6.43 12.17 -18.12
CA ASN A 187 6.83 12.02 -19.51
C ASN A 187 5.67 11.41 -20.33
N GLY A 188 4.78 12.26 -20.85
CA GLY A 188 3.67 11.86 -21.70
C GLY A 188 2.92 13.05 -22.29
N SER A 189 2.29 12.85 -23.45
CA SER A 189 1.55 13.90 -24.18
C SER A 189 0.16 14.20 -23.59
N TYR A 190 -0.28 13.42 -22.62
CA TYR A 190 -1.62 13.55 -22.05
C TYR A 190 -1.61 14.52 -20.88
N PRO A 191 -2.54 15.48 -20.84
CA PRO A 191 -2.70 16.33 -19.68
C PRO A 191 -3.12 15.43 -18.52
N ILE A 192 -2.16 15.13 -17.64
CA ILE A 192 -2.49 14.58 -16.34
C ILE A 192 -3.37 15.65 -15.71
N HIS A 193 -4.62 15.32 -15.36
CA HIS A 193 -5.40 16.16 -14.48
C HIS A 193 -4.69 16.14 -13.13
N VAL A 194 -3.70 17.01 -12.99
CA VAL A 194 -3.06 17.32 -11.72
C VAL A 194 -4.18 17.92 -10.90
N GLY A 195 -4.75 17.12 -10.00
CA GLY A 195 -5.62 17.65 -8.96
C GLY A 195 -4.88 18.73 -8.16
N ILE A 196 -5.51 19.28 -7.13
CA ILE A 196 -4.96 20.38 -6.31
C ILE A 196 -3.55 20.09 -5.74
N LYS A 197 -3.09 18.83 -5.74
CA LYS A 197 -1.79 18.40 -5.22
C LYS A 197 -0.63 18.69 -6.19
N MET A 198 0.40 19.36 -5.67
CA MET A 198 1.67 19.58 -6.37
C MET A 198 2.59 18.36 -6.26
N PHE A 199 3.18 17.96 -7.39
CA PHE A 199 4.23 16.93 -7.47
C PHE A 199 5.58 17.57 -7.80
N PRO A 200 6.72 17.00 -7.35
CA PRO A 200 8.04 17.61 -7.56
C PRO A 200 8.39 17.88 -9.03
N SER A 201 8.02 16.98 -9.94
CA SER A 201 8.24 17.13 -11.38
C SER A 201 7.62 18.40 -11.98
N ASN A 202 6.49 18.86 -11.43
CA ASN A 202 5.74 20.02 -11.92
C ASN A 202 6.25 21.36 -11.34
N VAL A 203 7.27 21.33 -10.50
CA VAL A 203 7.84 22.50 -9.82
C VAL A 203 9.24 22.74 -10.33
N GLU A 204 9.65 23.96 -10.68
CA GLU A 204 11.02 24.20 -11.13
C GLU A 204 12.03 24.33 -9.97
N ASP A 205 11.60 24.95 -8.87
CA ASP A 205 12.45 25.23 -7.71
C ASP A 205 12.87 23.93 -6.98
N PRO A 206 14.17 23.61 -6.93
CA PRO A 206 14.68 22.41 -6.24
C PRO A 206 14.41 22.38 -4.73
N ILE A 207 14.29 23.53 -4.08
CA ILE A 207 13.97 23.64 -2.66
C ILE A 207 12.51 23.20 -2.45
N ILE A 208 11.58 23.77 -3.22
CA ILE A 208 10.16 23.40 -3.14
C ILE A 208 9.95 21.92 -3.50
N ARG A 209 10.67 21.39 -4.51
CA ARG A 209 10.69 19.94 -4.82
C ARG A 209 11.06 19.10 -3.60
N THR A 210 12.10 19.52 -2.89
CA THR A 210 12.59 18.84 -1.68
C THR A 210 11.57 18.92 -0.55
N ASP A 211 10.90 20.06 -0.38
CA ASP A 211 9.88 20.24 0.65
C ASP A 211 8.65 19.36 0.41
N ILE A 212 8.19 19.24 -0.85
CA ILE A 212 7.10 18.33 -1.23
C ILE A 212 7.44 16.88 -0.85
N LEU A 213 8.67 16.45 -1.16
CA LEU A 213 9.16 15.12 -0.82
C LEU A 213 9.27 14.90 0.70
N LEU A 214 9.76 15.89 1.44
CA LEU A 214 9.83 15.80 2.91
C LEU A 214 8.44 15.77 3.53
N GLN A 215 7.47 16.49 2.97
CA GLN A 215 6.10 16.49 3.46
C GLN A 215 5.46 15.10 3.29
N ILE A 216 5.57 14.47 2.12
CA ILE A 216 4.99 13.12 1.93
C ILE A 216 5.64 12.08 2.86
N ILE A 217 6.95 12.19 3.12
CA ILE A 217 7.64 11.31 4.09
C ILE A 217 7.10 11.53 5.50
N ARG A 218 6.85 12.79 5.89
CA ARG A 218 6.25 13.12 7.19
C ARG A 218 4.83 12.59 7.31
N ASP A 219 4.02 12.72 6.27
CA ASP A 219 2.64 12.25 6.25
C ASP A 219 2.56 10.73 6.38
N ILE A 220 3.42 10.00 5.66
CA ILE A 220 3.55 8.55 5.79
C ILE A 220 3.99 8.17 7.22
N ASN A 221 4.99 8.86 7.76
CA ASN A 221 5.49 8.57 9.10
C ASN A 221 4.48 8.90 10.22
N ALA A 222 3.60 9.87 10.00
CA ALA A 222 2.53 10.22 10.94
C ALA A 222 1.56 9.06 11.17
N VAL A 223 1.35 8.21 10.15
CA VAL A 223 0.51 7.00 10.26
C VAL A 223 1.06 6.03 11.32
N TYR A 224 2.38 5.81 11.33
CA TYR A 224 3.02 4.99 12.35
C TYR A 224 2.86 5.59 13.76
N LEU A 225 3.01 6.91 13.91
CA LEU A 225 2.87 7.57 15.20
C LEU A 225 1.46 7.47 15.80
N GLN A 226 0.45 7.36 14.94
CA GLN A 226 -0.95 7.17 15.31
C GLN A 226 -1.32 5.71 15.59
N SER A 227 -0.47 4.75 15.23
CA SER A 227 -0.68 3.33 15.53
C SER A 227 -0.50 3.07 17.03
N LEU A 228 -1.50 2.42 17.64
CA LEU A 228 -1.43 1.94 19.02
C LEU A 228 -0.42 0.78 19.19
N GLU A 229 -0.09 0.08 18.11
CA GLU A 229 0.75 -1.11 18.11
C GLU A 229 2.19 -0.79 17.70
N ARG A 230 2.96 -0.22 18.64
CA ARG A 230 4.38 0.16 18.44
C ARG A 230 5.38 -1.01 18.42
N HIS A 231 4.93 -2.23 18.09
CA HIS A 231 5.74 -3.46 18.19
C HIS A 231 6.06 -4.10 16.84
N SER A 232 5.97 -3.37 15.73
CA SER A 232 6.27 -3.91 14.40
C SER A 232 7.77 -4.17 14.20
N LYS A 233 8.12 -5.14 13.34
CA LYS A 233 9.50 -5.49 12.97
C LYS A 233 10.13 -4.45 12.02
N GLY A 234 9.74 -3.19 12.10
CA GLY A 234 10.16 -2.10 11.21
C GLY A 234 8.99 -1.48 10.47
N THR A 235 9.01 -0.15 10.34
CA THR A 235 7.96 0.64 9.68
C THR A 235 8.00 0.52 8.17
N PHE A 236 6.93 0.92 7.50
CA PHE A 236 6.80 0.94 6.05
C PHE A 236 7.96 1.70 5.40
N LEU A 237 8.29 2.89 5.92
CA LEU A 237 9.44 3.68 5.44
C LEU A 237 10.78 3.00 5.73
N GLN A 238 10.95 2.35 6.89
CA GLN A 238 12.17 1.59 7.17
C GLN A 238 12.34 0.43 6.20
N ARG A 239 11.26 -0.28 5.86
CA ARG A 239 11.29 -1.35 4.84
C ARG A 239 11.60 -0.82 3.44
N ILE A 240 11.08 0.36 3.08
CA ILE A 240 11.45 1.02 1.84
C ILE A 240 12.94 1.38 1.83
N GLU A 241 13.46 1.94 2.92
CA GLU A 241 14.89 2.26 3.03
C GLU A 241 15.77 1.02 2.92
N GLU A 242 15.46 -0.04 3.65
CA GLU A 242 16.19 -1.31 3.61
C GLU A 242 16.25 -1.90 2.18
N ASN A 243 15.12 -1.87 1.45
CA ASN A 243 15.01 -2.51 0.15
C ASN A 243 15.48 -1.63 -1.02
N HIS A 244 15.36 -0.31 -0.90
CA HIS A 244 15.50 0.61 -2.03
C HIS A 244 16.45 1.79 -1.79
N LYS A 245 16.95 1.95 -0.56
CA LYS A 245 17.89 3.02 -0.17
C LYS A 245 17.37 4.41 -0.54
N ILE A 246 16.10 4.69 -0.21
CA ILE A 246 15.43 5.94 -0.54
C ILE A 246 16.28 7.15 -0.14
N MET A 247 16.89 7.14 1.05
CA MET A 247 17.70 8.26 1.55
C MET A 247 18.87 8.61 0.61
N SER A 248 19.51 7.61 0.01
CA SER A 248 20.59 7.84 -0.96
C SER A 248 20.07 8.54 -2.22
N LYS A 249 18.87 8.19 -2.69
CA LYS A 249 18.24 8.84 -3.85
C LYS A 249 17.83 10.28 -3.54
N ILE A 250 17.30 10.52 -2.35
CA ILE A 250 16.97 11.88 -1.89
C ILE A 250 18.23 12.76 -1.85
N GLN A 251 19.34 12.23 -1.35
CA GLN A 251 20.62 12.95 -1.32
C GLN A 251 21.12 13.27 -2.73
N LEU A 252 21.02 12.33 -3.69
CA LEU A 252 21.39 12.57 -5.08
C LEU A 252 20.55 13.69 -5.70
N LEU A 253 19.24 13.70 -5.46
CA LEU A 253 18.35 14.76 -5.95
C LEU A 253 18.68 16.13 -5.33
N ARG A 254 18.92 16.17 -4.02
CA ARG A 254 19.36 17.39 -3.34
C ARG A 254 20.66 17.92 -3.93
N ASN A 255 21.64 17.03 -4.18
CA ASN A 255 22.93 17.41 -4.74
C ASN A 255 22.78 17.91 -6.19
N ALA A 256 21.96 17.26 -7.02
CA ALA A 256 21.66 17.71 -8.37
C ALA A 256 21.01 19.11 -8.37
N GLY A 257 20.05 19.35 -7.47
CA GLY A 257 19.42 20.66 -7.28
C GLY A 257 20.40 21.74 -6.81
N THR A 258 21.30 21.40 -5.88
CA THR A 258 22.31 22.32 -5.35
C THR A 258 23.36 22.68 -6.41
N VAL A 259 23.75 21.72 -7.26
CA VAL A 259 24.65 21.96 -8.40
C VAL A 259 24.00 22.93 -9.38
N LEU A 260 22.73 22.74 -9.74
CA LEU A 260 22.00 23.67 -10.62
C LEU A 260 21.94 25.09 -10.03
N CYS A 261 21.63 25.26 -8.74
CA CYS A 261 21.63 26.59 -8.11
C CYS A 261 22.99 27.29 -8.15
N ASN A 262 24.10 26.55 -8.02
CA ASN A 262 25.46 27.10 -8.09
C ASN A 262 25.91 27.48 -9.51
N TYR A 263 25.25 26.98 -10.56
CA TYR A 263 25.54 27.35 -11.95
C TYR A 263 24.77 28.60 -12.44
N TYR A 264 23.72 29.01 -11.71
CA TYR A 264 22.88 30.17 -12.03
C TYR A 264 23.02 31.33 -11.01
N SER A 265 24.01 31.27 -10.13
CA SER A 265 24.40 32.36 -9.19
C SER A 265 25.67 33.04 -9.68
#